data_AF-Q3Y1M1-F1
#
_entry.id   AF-Q3Y1M1-F1
#
_cell.length_a   1.000
_cell.length_b   1.000
_cell.length_c   1.000
_cell.angle_alpha   90.00
_cell.angle_beta   90.00
_cell.angle_gamma   90.00
#
_symmetry.space_group_name_H-M   'P 1'
#
loop_
_entity.id
_entity.type
_entity.pdbx_description
1 polymer ?
#
loop_
_entity_poly.entity_id
_entity_poly.type
_entity_poly.pdbx_seq_one_letter_code
_entity_poly.pdbx_strand_id
1 'polypeptide(L)'
;MIVQAVLLGIVAFVAQSEYALGTSLLSRPIVTGLFTGIVLGDVKTGIIMGATLELAFIGSFSVGASIPPDVVTGGILGTAFAITAGAGTETALLLGLPIATLTLILKNIYLGLLIPIMNHKADNYAEEGNYKGVEHMHLLAGIGLSLMLGVVVMVSYMVGSNTIGNLLNMIPDFVQKGLSVATGLIPALGFAMLARLLINKQVAPYFFLGFAIASYLEIPVTGVAIFGAILAVVVVNIMNVRQLPLQTTAGEVEEDEEF
;
A
#
# COMPACT_ATOMS: atom_id res chain seq x y z
N MET A 1 6.81 23.65 14.05
CA MET A 1 5.38 23.39 13.76
C MET A 1 4.99 23.70 12.31
N ILE A 2 4.91 24.96 11.86
CA ILE A 2 4.50 25.27 10.47
C ILE A 2 5.45 24.65 9.44
N VAL A 3 6.76 24.80 9.63
CA VAL A 3 7.77 24.21 8.73
C VAL A 3 7.63 22.69 8.64
N GLN A 4 7.45 22.00 9.77
CA GLN A 4 7.22 20.55 9.79
C GLN A 4 5.94 20.19 9.04
N ALA A 5 4.84 20.93 9.23
CA ALA A 5 3.59 20.64 8.54
C ALA A 5 3.72 20.78 7.02
N VAL A 6 4.41 21.82 6.55
CA VAL A 6 4.71 22.02 5.11
C VAL A 6 5.57 20.87 4.59
N LEU A 7 6.63 20.49 5.31
CA LEU A 7 7.50 19.38 4.92
C LEU A 7 6.75 18.04 4.89
N LEU A 8 5.87 17.75 5.86
CA LEU A 8 5.02 16.56 5.85
C LEU A 8 4.04 16.58 4.68
N GLY A 9 3.48 17.75 4.34
CA GLY A 9 2.66 17.93 3.14
C GLY A 9 3.42 17.66 1.85
N ILE A 10 4.70 18.07 1.77
CA ILE A 10 5.58 17.76 0.64
C ILE A 10 5.87 16.25 0.57
N VAL A 11 6.16 15.60 1.70
CA VAL A 11 6.35 14.14 1.76
C VAL A 11 5.10 13.42 1.24
N ALA A 12 3.92 13.83 1.68
CA ALA A 12 2.65 13.29 1.20
C ALA A 12 2.43 13.52 -0.29
N PHE A 13 2.71 14.73 -0.79
CA PHE A 13 2.63 15.06 -2.21
C PHE A 13 3.52 14.14 -3.05
N VAL A 14 4.79 13.98 -2.66
CA VAL A 14 5.75 13.13 -3.39
C VAL A 14 5.34 11.67 -3.33
N ALA A 15 4.96 11.17 -2.15
CA ALA A 15 4.51 9.79 -1.98
C ALA A 15 3.23 9.47 -2.77
N GLN A 16 2.35 10.46 -2.97
CA GLN A 16 1.10 10.29 -3.72
C GLN A 16 1.25 10.50 -5.24
N SER A 17 2.37 11.09 -5.67
CA SER A 17 2.64 11.42 -7.09
C SER A 17 2.73 10.19 -8.01
N GLU A 18 2.62 8.98 -7.45
CA GLU A 18 2.52 7.71 -8.19
C GLU A 18 1.38 7.69 -9.21
N TYR A 19 0.28 8.41 -8.95
CA TYR A 19 -0.83 8.53 -9.89
C TYR A 19 -0.47 9.32 -11.15
N ALA A 20 0.56 10.17 -11.10
CA ALA A 20 1.06 10.94 -12.24
C ALA A 20 2.35 10.36 -12.84
N LEU A 21 3.22 9.77 -12.01
CA LEU A 21 4.58 9.40 -12.38
C LEU A 21 4.82 7.89 -12.45
N GLY A 22 3.81 7.08 -12.13
CA GLY A 22 3.88 5.63 -12.07
C GLY A 22 4.21 5.09 -10.67
N THR A 23 3.92 3.81 -10.47
CA THR A 23 3.99 3.15 -9.16
C THR A 23 5.43 3.01 -8.65
N SER A 24 5.83 3.87 -7.71
CA SER A 24 7.16 3.90 -7.11
C SER A 24 7.29 3.15 -5.78
N LEU A 25 6.16 2.74 -5.19
CA LEU A 25 6.03 2.21 -3.82
C LEU A 25 6.50 3.18 -2.70
N LEU A 26 6.67 4.48 -3.01
CA LEU A 26 6.90 5.53 -2.03
C LEU A 26 5.67 5.77 -1.15
N SER A 27 4.49 5.37 -1.62
CA SER A 27 3.23 5.46 -0.87
C SER A 27 3.14 4.50 0.33
N ARG A 28 4.12 3.62 0.52
CA ARG A 28 4.13 2.61 1.58
C ARG A 28 4.47 3.21 2.96
N PRO A 29 3.70 2.89 4.03
CA PRO A 29 3.97 3.34 5.40
C PRO A 29 5.41 3.20 5.90
N ILE A 30 6.14 2.15 5.50
CA ILE A 30 7.56 2.01 5.89
C ILE A 30 8.44 3.14 5.32
N VAL A 31 8.12 3.62 4.12
CA VAL A 31 8.83 4.70 3.44
C VAL A 31 8.34 6.06 3.95
N THR A 32 7.03 6.24 4.06
CA THR A 32 6.46 7.51 4.53
C THR A 32 6.75 7.76 6.02
N GLY A 33 6.82 6.70 6.84
CA GLY A 33 7.24 6.75 8.24
C GLY A 33 8.70 7.16 8.41
N LEU A 34 9.60 6.66 7.54
CA LEU A 34 11.00 7.11 7.48
C LEU A 34 11.08 8.62 7.24
N PHE A 35 10.44 9.12 6.19
CA PHE A 35 10.47 10.55 5.86
C PHE A 35 9.79 11.40 6.93
N THR A 36 8.72 10.91 7.55
CA THR A 36 8.07 11.55 8.69
C THR A 36 9.02 11.68 9.87
N GLY A 37 9.75 10.62 10.20
CA GLY A 37 10.78 10.63 11.25
C GLY A 37 11.90 11.63 10.95
N ILE A 38 12.36 11.74 9.70
CA ILE A 38 13.35 12.74 9.27
C ILE A 38 12.81 14.16 9.51
N VAL A 39 11.58 14.44 9.09
CA VAL A 39 10.95 15.77 9.25
C VAL A 39 10.78 16.14 10.72
N LEU A 40 10.51 15.17 11.60
CA LEU A 40 10.31 15.38 13.03
C LEU A 40 11.60 15.26 13.86
N GLY A 41 12.71 14.81 13.28
CA GLY A 41 13.99 14.64 13.96
C GLY A 41 14.13 13.34 14.77
N ASP A 42 13.19 12.40 14.64
CA ASP A 42 13.26 11.07 15.26
C ASP A 42 13.07 9.98 14.20
N VAL A 43 14.17 9.70 13.50
CA VAL A 43 14.22 8.71 12.41
C VAL A 43 13.97 7.30 12.91
N LYS A 44 14.50 6.94 14.09
CA LYS A 44 14.39 5.58 14.63
C LYS A 44 12.92 5.27 14.94
N THR A 45 12.25 6.16 15.66
CA THR A 45 10.83 5.99 15.98
C THR A 45 9.97 6.05 14.72
N GLY A 46 10.29 6.93 13.77
CA GLY A 46 9.60 7.01 12.47
C GLY A 46 9.66 5.71 11.66
N ILE A 47 10.83 5.07 11.57
CA ILE A 47 10.98 3.77 10.87
C ILE A 47 10.20 2.67 11.60
N ILE A 48 10.29 2.61 12.93
CA ILE A 48 9.61 1.58 13.72
C ILE A 48 8.08 1.71 13.55
N MET A 49 7.55 2.93 13.71
CA MET A 49 6.12 3.20 13.50
C MET A 49 5.68 2.94 12.06
N GLY A 50 6.48 3.35 11.07
CA GLY A 50 6.24 3.09 9.65
C GLY A 50 6.17 1.60 9.35
N ALA A 51 7.10 0.80 9.89
CA ALA A 51 7.08 -0.66 9.74
C ALA A 51 5.86 -1.30 10.42
N THR A 52 5.46 -0.82 11.59
CA THR A 52 4.24 -1.30 12.27
C THR A 52 2.98 -0.99 11.46
N LEU A 53 2.88 0.23 10.90
CA LEU A 53 1.80 0.62 10.00
C LEU A 53 1.83 -0.19 8.70
N GLU A 54 3.02 -0.50 8.18
CA GLU A 54 3.18 -1.34 6.99
C GLU A 54 2.58 -2.73 7.23
N LEU A 55 2.89 -3.37 8.36
CA LEU A 55 2.33 -4.67 8.71
C LEU A 55 0.79 -4.65 8.79
N ALA A 56 0.21 -3.52 9.20
CA ALA A 56 -1.23 -3.33 9.22
C ALA A 56 -1.84 -3.15 7.83
N PHE A 57 -1.14 -2.47 6.95
CA PHE A 57 -1.59 -2.14 5.61
C PHE A 57 -1.00 -3.06 4.53
N ILE A 58 -0.30 -4.14 4.91
CA ILE A 58 0.43 -4.99 3.96
C ILE A 58 -0.50 -5.69 2.96
N GLY A 59 -1.76 -5.94 3.35
CA GLY A 59 -2.80 -6.49 2.47
C GLY A 59 -3.62 -5.42 1.74
N SER A 60 -3.34 -4.15 1.98
CA SER A 60 -4.11 -3.01 1.50
C SER A 60 -3.70 -2.62 0.08
N PHE A 61 -4.31 -3.29 -0.90
CA PHE A 61 -4.15 -3.00 -2.32
C PHE A 61 -5.51 -2.88 -3.02
N SER A 62 -5.56 -2.07 -4.07
CA SER A 62 -6.78 -1.91 -4.86
C SER A 62 -6.97 -3.10 -5.79
N VAL A 63 -8.15 -3.70 -5.74
CA VAL A 63 -8.56 -4.80 -6.62
C VAL A 63 -9.82 -4.37 -7.36
N GLY A 64 -9.70 -4.19 -8.68
CA GLY A 64 -10.77 -3.64 -9.50
C GLY A 64 -11.19 -2.25 -9.02
N ALA A 65 -12.49 -2.05 -8.78
CA ALA A 65 -13.05 -0.79 -8.29
C ALA A 65 -12.99 -0.63 -6.76
N SER A 66 -12.50 -1.64 -6.01
CA SER A 66 -12.36 -1.53 -4.56
C SER A 66 -11.08 -0.77 -4.22
N ILE A 67 -11.24 0.43 -3.67
CA ILE A 67 -10.13 1.28 -3.23
C ILE A 67 -9.97 1.13 -1.72
N PRO A 68 -8.82 0.67 -1.24
CA PRO A 68 -8.59 0.50 0.19
C PRO A 68 -8.30 1.84 0.89
N PRO A 69 -8.26 1.87 2.24
CA PRO A 69 -7.93 3.08 3.01
C PRO A 69 -6.63 3.76 2.55
N ASP A 70 -6.57 5.09 2.67
CA ASP A 70 -5.42 5.87 2.19
C ASP A 70 -4.20 5.73 3.13
N VAL A 71 -3.32 4.79 2.79
CA VAL A 71 -2.17 4.42 3.62
C VAL A 71 -1.10 5.51 3.70
N VAL A 72 -1.03 6.42 2.73
CA VAL A 72 -0.05 7.53 2.70
C VAL A 72 -0.38 8.49 3.83
N THR A 73 -1.61 9.00 3.83
CA THR A 73 -2.06 10.00 4.80
C THR A 73 -2.15 9.40 6.20
N GLY A 74 -2.66 8.16 6.33
CA GLY A 74 -2.67 7.44 7.60
C GLY A 74 -1.26 7.13 8.11
N GLY A 75 -0.35 6.75 7.22
CA GLY A 75 1.07 6.50 7.50
C GLY A 75 1.78 7.73 8.08
N ILE A 76 1.69 8.86 7.36
CA ILE A 76 2.35 10.11 7.72
C ILE A 76 1.75 10.70 8.99
N LEU A 77 0.42 10.92 9.04
CA LEU A 77 -0.20 11.58 10.19
C LEU A 77 -0.22 10.69 11.43
N GLY A 78 -0.44 9.37 11.28
CA GLY A 78 -0.37 8.43 12.40
C GLY A 78 1.01 8.44 13.05
N THR A 79 2.07 8.34 12.24
CA THR A 79 3.46 8.42 12.72
C THR A 79 3.76 9.80 13.30
N ALA A 80 3.37 10.87 12.61
CA ALA A 80 3.71 12.23 13.03
C ALA A 80 3.07 12.60 14.36
N PHE A 81 1.79 12.24 14.55
CA PHE A 81 1.07 12.50 15.79
C PHE A 81 1.58 11.65 16.95
N ALA A 82 1.91 10.38 16.71
CA ALA A 82 2.47 9.52 17.76
C ALA A 82 3.85 10.01 18.22
N ILE A 83 4.74 10.40 17.29
CA ILE A 83 6.03 11.01 17.63
C ILE A 83 5.84 12.31 18.42
N THR A 84 4.95 13.19 17.95
CA THR A 84 4.68 14.49 18.61
C THR A 84 4.13 14.31 20.02
N ALA A 85 3.31 13.28 20.24
CA ALA A 85 2.76 12.95 21.55
C ALA A 85 3.73 12.19 22.47
N GLY A 86 4.90 11.76 21.98
CA GLY A 86 5.80 10.87 22.72
C GLY A 86 5.18 9.50 23.01
N ALA A 87 4.29 9.03 22.13
CA ALA A 87 3.51 7.81 22.32
C ALA A 87 4.09 6.62 21.54
N GLY A 88 3.62 5.41 21.87
CA GLY A 88 4.08 4.16 21.25
C GLY A 88 3.50 3.91 19.85
N THR A 89 3.91 2.78 19.25
CA THR A 89 3.48 2.34 17.92
C THR A 89 1.98 2.04 17.83
N GLU A 90 1.38 1.60 18.93
CA GLU A 90 -0.05 1.36 19.08
C GLU A 90 -0.87 2.63 18.83
N THR A 91 -0.34 3.80 19.25
CA THR A 91 -0.97 5.10 19.01
C THR A 91 -0.88 5.49 17.55
N ALA A 92 0.23 5.20 16.87
CA ALA A 92 0.36 5.47 15.44
C ALA A 92 -0.70 4.70 14.64
N LEU A 93 -0.95 3.43 14.99
CA LEU A 93 -2.02 2.62 14.41
C LEU A 93 -3.41 3.15 14.76
N LEU A 94 -3.65 3.48 16.04
CA LEU A 94 -4.91 4.00 16.53
C LEU A 94 -5.38 5.21 15.73
N LEU A 95 -4.46 6.15 15.51
CA LEU A 95 -4.74 7.41 14.84
C LEU A 95 -4.72 7.23 13.32
N GLY A 96 -3.76 6.45 12.81
CA GLY A 96 -3.54 6.27 11.38
C GLY A 96 -4.73 5.63 10.66
N LEU A 97 -5.39 4.63 11.26
CA LEU A 97 -6.47 3.88 10.58
C LEU A 97 -7.76 4.71 10.36
N PRO A 98 -8.30 5.43 11.37
CA PRO A 98 -9.40 6.38 11.15
C PRO A 98 -9.02 7.48 10.16
N ILE A 99 -7.81 8.03 10.26
CA ILE A 99 -7.32 9.08 9.35
C ILE A 99 -7.26 8.56 7.90
N ALA A 100 -6.72 7.35 7.68
CA ALA A 100 -6.67 6.71 6.37
C ALA A 100 -8.07 6.51 5.77
N THR A 101 -9.03 6.11 6.61
CA THR A 101 -10.42 5.86 6.21
C THR A 101 -11.15 7.16 5.86
N LEU A 102 -10.98 8.21 6.66
CA LEU A 102 -11.55 9.53 6.38
C LEU A 102 -10.95 10.13 5.10
N THR A 103 -9.64 10.01 4.93
CA THR A 103 -8.96 10.51 3.73
C THR A 103 -9.38 9.77 2.48
N LEU A 104 -9.67 8.46 2.58
CA LEU A 104 -10.25 7.69 1.48
C LEU A 104 -11.56 8.30 0.97
N ILE A 105 -12.41 8.86 1.84
CA ILE A 105 -13.64 9.53 1.41
C ILE A 105 -13.32 10.74 0.53
N LEU A 106 -12.38 11.59 0.95
CA LEU A 106 -11.95 12.76 0.17
C LEU A 106 -11.32 12.33 -1.17
N LYS A 107 -10.50 11.29 -1.14
CA LYS A 107 -9.90 10.70 -2.34
C LYS A 107 -10.95 10.15 -3.30
N ASN A 108 -11.99 9.49 -2.80
CA ASN A 108 -13.09 8.98 -3.62
C ASN A 108 -13.91 10.12 -4.24
N ILE A 109 -14.09 11.24 -3.54
CA ILE A 109 -14.72 12.43 -4.13
C ILE A 109 -13.87 12.96 -5.30
N TYR A 110 -12.54 13.05 -5.13
CA TYR A 110 -11.64 13.48 -6.19
C TYR A 110 -11.68 12.53 -7.40
N LEU A 111 -11.58 11.22 -7.14
CA LEU A 111 -11.61 10.18 -8.17
C LEU A 111 -12.98 10.06 -8.86
N GLY A 112 -14.07 10.33 -8.14
CA GLY A 112 -15.43 10.20 -8.66
C GLY A 112 -15.96 11.45 -9.35
N LEU A 113 -15.43 12.65 -9.04
CA LEU A 113 -15.91 13.90 -9.63
C LEU A 113 -14.87 14.59 -10.50
N LEU A 114 -13.64 14.80 -10.00
CA LEU A 114 -12.65 15.60 -10.71
C LEU A 114 -11.98 14.82 -11.84
N ILE A 115 -11.60 13.56 -11.60
CA ILE A 115 -10.97 12.72 -12.63
C ILE A 115 -11.89 12.51 -13.84
N PRO A 116 -13.20 12.20 -13.71
CA PRO A 116 -14.07 12.05 -14.87
C PRO A 116 -14.19 13.33 -15.71
N ILE A 117 -14.24 14.51 -15.08
CA ILE A 117 -14.24 15.79 -15.80
C ILE A 117 -12.95 15.95 -16.63
N MET A 118 -11.81 15.58 -16.06
CA MET A 118 -10.53 15.62 -16.78
C MET A 118 -10.47 14.60 -17.91
N ASN A 119 -11.03 13.40 -17.71
CA ASN A 119 -11.09 12.37 -18.74
C ASN A 119 -11.94 12.81 -19.94
N HIS A 120 -13.14 13.37 -19.72
CA HIS A 120 -13.96 13.88 -20.83
C HIS A 120 -13.22 14.97 -21.63
N LYS A 121 -12.41 15.80 -20.94
CA LYS A 121 -11.58 16.80 -21.62
C LYS A 121 -10.40 16.18 -22.37
N ALA A 122 -9.83 15.10 -21.85
CA ALA A 122 -8.79 14.34 -22.53
C ALA A 122 -9.34 13.67 -23.80
N ASP A 123 -10.58 13.16 -23.76
CA ASP A 123 -11.25 12.56 -24.92
C ASP A 123 -11.40 13.59 -26.05
N ASN A 124 -11.83 14.82 -25.74
CA ASN A 124 -11.88 15.91 -26.74
C ASN A 124 -10.50 16.19 -27.37
N TYR A 125 -9.43 16.22 -26.56
CA TYR A 125 -8.07 16.39 -27.10
C TYR A 125 -7.61 15.20 -27.95
N ALA A 126 -8.07 13.99 -27.65
CA ALA A 126 -7.77 12.81 -28.44
C ALA A 126 -8.47 12.85 -29.80
N GLU A 127 -9.73 13.30 -29.86
CA GLU A 127 -10.47 13.50 -31.11
C GLU A 127 -9.81 14.53 -32.04
N GLU A 128 -9.20 15.57 -31.45
CA GLU A 128 -8.42 16.58 -32.18
C GLU A 128 -7.01 16.09 -32.59
N GLY A 129 -6.61 14.87 -32.23
CA GLY A 129 -5.26 14.35 -32.45
C GLY A 129 -4.17 15.03 -31.61
N ASN A 130 -4.56 15.79 -30.58
CA ASN A 130 -3.65 16.53 -29.71
C ASN A 130 -3.16 15.66 -28.54
N TYR A 131 -2.13 14.84 -28.81
CA TYR A 131 -1.54 13.96 -27.80
C TYR A 131 -1.02 14.71 -26.56
N LYS A 132 -0.49 15.94 -26.75
CA LYS A 132 -0.01 16.78 -25.64
C LYS A 132 -1.15 17.19 -24.72
N GLY A 133 -2.33 17.47 -25.28
CA GLY A 133 -3.52 17.79 -24.49
C GLY A 133 -3.89 16.65 -23.54
N VAL A 134 -3.87 15.41 -24.05
CA VAL A 134 -4.12 14.19 -23.28
C VAL A 134 -3.07 14.00 -22.17
N GLU A 135 -1.79 14.15 -22.50
CA GLU A 135 -0.67 14.04 -21.54
C GLU A 135 -0.81 15.05 -20.39
N HIS A 136 -1.11 16.32 -20.70
CA HIS A 136 -1.31 17.33 -19.66
C HIS A 136 -2.50 17.01 -18.76
N MET A 137 -3.61 16.48 -19.30
CA MET A 137 -4.76 16.09 -18.48
C MET A 137 -4.41 14.92 -17.55
N HIS A 138 -3.66 13.93 -18.03
CA HIS A 138 -3.16 12.83 -17.19
C HIS A 138 -2.29 13.33 -16.03
N LEU A 139 -1.29 14.16 -16.33
CA LEU A 139 -0.39 14.70 -15.30
C LEU A 139 -1.13 15.61 -14.32
N LEU A 140 -2.03 16.47 -14.80
CA LEU A 140 -2.79 17.37 -13.94
C LEU A 140 -3.74 16.60 -13.01
N ALA A 141 -4.37 15.53 -13.50
CA ALA A 141 -5.18 14.63 -12.69
C ALA A 141 -4.38 14.00 -11.54
N GLY A 142 -3.21 13.42 -11.82
CA GLY A 142 -2.39 12.77 -10.80
C GLY A 142 -1.72 13.76 -9.83
N ILE A 143 -1.19 14.88 -10.34
CA ILE A 143 -0.57 15.93 -9.52
C ILE A 143 -1.63 16.65 -8.68
N GLY A 144 -2.82 16.88 -9.23
CA GLY A 144 -3.93 17.50 -8.52
C GLY A 144 -4.39 16.66 -7.32
N LEU A 145 -4.48 15.34 -7.48
CA LEU A 145 -4.76 14.43 -6.36
C LEU A 145 -3.66 14.52 -5.29
N SER A 146 -2.41 14.50 -5.74
CA SER A 146 -1.23 14.56 -4.85
C SER A 146 -1.18 15.86 -4.07
N LEU A 147 -1.51 16.98 -4.72
CA LEU A 147 -1.59 18.29 -4.10
C LEU A 147 -2.71 18.34 -3.07
N MET A 148 -3.89 17.81 -3.39
CA MET A 148 -5.00 17.74 -2.46
C MET A 148 -4.61 16.98 -1.18
N LEU A 149 -4.01 15.78 -1.31
CA LEU A 149 -3.61 15.00 -0.14
C LEU A 149 -2.44 15.65 0.62
N GLY A 150 -1.49 16.27 -0.07
CA GLY A 150 -0.41 17.05 0.56
C GLY A 150 -0.95 18.20 1.41
N VAL A 151 -1.95 18.92 0.90
CA VAL A 151 -2.64 19.98 1.64
C VAL A 151 -3.42 19.41 2.83
N VAL A 152 -4.11 18.28 2.66
CA VAL A 152 -4.81 17.60 3.77
C VAL A 152 -3.82 17.26 4.88
N VAL A 153 -2.69 16.63 4.58
CA VAL A 153 -1.66 16.28 5.58
C VAL A 153 -1.11 17.54 6.27
N MET A 154 -0.78 18.58 5.51
CA MET A 154 -0.27 19.83 6.05
C MET A 154 -1.28 20.45 7.03
N VAL A 155 -2.53 20.63 6.61
CA VAL A 155 -3.57 21.26 7.43
C VAL A 155 -3.90 20.41 8.65
N SER A 156 -4.05 19.09 8.47
CA SER A 156 -4.32 18.16 9.57
C SER A 156 -3.22 18.21 10.63
N TYR A 157 -1.94 18.22 10.24
CA TYR A 157 -0.86 18.32 11.21
C TYR A 157 -0.81 19.70 11.89
N MET A 158 -1.02 20.79 11.14
CA MET A 158 -1.06 22.14 11.72
C MET A 158 -2.15 22.28 12.79
N VAL A 159 -3.34 21.75 12.54
CA VAL A 159 -4.50 21.87 13.44
C VAL A 159 -4.45 20.81 14.56
N GLY A 160 -4.01 19.61 14.24
CA GLY A 160 -4.09 18.45 15.14
C GLY A 160 -2.93 18.33 16.12
N SER A 161 -1.73 18.82 15.79
CA SER A 161 -0.50 18.57 16.57
C SER A 161 -0.56 19.07 18.01
N ASN A 162 -1.22 20.21 18.26
CA ASN A 162 -1.40 20.72 19.62
C ASN A 162 -2.53 20.02 20.41
N THR A 163 -3.47 19.41 19.68
CA THR A 163 -4.69 18.83 20.27
C THR A 163 -4.52 17.34 20.55
N ILE A 164 -3.55 16.68 19.91
CA ILE A 164 -3.40 15.23 19.99
C ILE A 164 -3.03 14.75 21.39
N GLY A 165 -2.18 15.47 22.13
CA GLY A 165 -1.83 15.10 23.50
C GLY A 165 -3.05 15.08 24.42
N ASN A 166 -3.93 16.08 24.29
CA ASN A 166 -5.17 16.13 25.06
C ASN A 166 -6.13 15.00 24.64
N LEU A 167 -6.23 14.72 23.34
CA LEU A 167 -7.07 13.62 22.84
C LEU A 167 -6.61 12.27 23.40
N LEU A 168 -5.29 12.02 23.44
CA LEU A 168 -4.74 10.78 23.97
C LEU A 168 -4.94 10.66 25.49
N ASN A 169 -4.78 11.75 26.22
CA ASN A 169 -5.03 11.78 27.67
C ASN A 169 -6.51 11.55 28.04
N MET A 170 -7.45 11.76 27.11
CA MET A 170 -8.86 11.42 27.32
C MET A 170 -9.15 9.92 27.15
N ILE A 171 -8.23 9.14 26.58
CA ILE A 171 -8.42 7.71 26.36
C ILE A 171 -8.05 6.93 27.64
N PRO A 172 -8.98 6.19 28.25
CA PRO A 172 -8.71 5.42 29.46
C PRO A 172 -7.62 4.35 29.25
N ASP A 173 -6.82 4.10 30.28
CA ASP A 173 -5.70 3.13 30.24
C ASP A 173 -6.13 1.73 29.78
N PHE A 174 -7.32 1.27 30.18
CA PHE A 174 -7.85 -0.02 29.74
C PHE A 174 -8.02 -0.09 28.21
N VAL A 175 -8.44 1.01 27.57
CA VAL A 175 -8.60 1.10 26.11
C VAL A 175 -7.23 1.11 25.44
N GLN A 176 -6.27 1.89 25.95
CA GLN A 176 -4.91 1.92 25.41
C GLN A 176 -4.25 0.53 25.50
N LYS A 177 -4.40 -0.16 26.64
CA LYS A 177 -3.85 -1.50 26.85
C LYS A 177 -4.55 -2.57 26.00
N GLY A 178 -5.87 -2.50 25.89
CA GLY A 178 -6.63 -3.36 24.98
C GLY A 178 -6.21 -3.16 23.52
N LEU A 179 -5.95 -1.91 23.12
CA LEU A 179 -5.46 -1.60 21.80
C LEU A 179 -4.04 -2.13 21.57
N SER A 180 -3.13 -2.00 22.53
CA SER A 180 -1.79 -2.59 22.43
C SER A 180 -1.86 -4.09 22.12
N VAL A 181 -2.72 -4.84 22.84
CA VAL A 181 -2.95 -6.27 22.56
C VAL A 181 -3.55 -6.48 21.16
N ALA A 182 -4.55 -5.70 20.78
CA ALA A 182 -5.18 -5.80 19.46
C ALA A 182 -4.20 -5.49 18.31
N THR A 183 -3.33 -4.49 18.49
CA THR A 183 -2.30 -4.13 17.50
C THR A 183 -1.29 -5.26 17.28
N GLY A 184 -1.03 -6.10 18.30
CA GLY A 184 -0.22 -7.30 18.15
C GLY A 184 -0.83 -8.36 17.22
N LEU A 185 -2.16 -8.34 17.01
CA LEU A 185 -2.86 -9.27 16.11
C LEU A 185 -2.99 -8.74 14.67
N ILE A 186 -2.76 -7.44 14.46
CA ILE A 186 -2.92 -6.79 13.15
C ILE A 186 -2.01 -7.41 12.06
N PRO A 187 -0.74 -7.76 12.30
CA PRO A 187 0.08 -8.43 11.29
C PRO A 187 -0.57 -9.72 10.78
N ALA A 188 -1.25 -10.49 11.65
CA ALA A 188 -1.94 -11.72 11.25
C ALA A 188 -3.09 -11.42 10.28
N LEU A 189 -3.82 -10.32 10.48
CA LEU A 189 -4.86 -9.87 9.54
C LEU A 189 -4.26 -9.46 8.18
N GLY A 190 -3.16 -8.72 8.19
CA GLY A 190 -2.43 -8.34 6.98
C GLY A 190 -1.96 -9.55 6.17
N PHE A 191 -1.34 -10.53 6.84
CA PHE A 191 -0.93 -11.79 6.21
C PHE A 191 -2.13 -12.62 5.74
N ALA A 192 -3.25 -12.63 6.47
CA ALA A 192 -4.47 -13.32 6.04
C ALA A 192 -5.06 -12.72 4.76
N MET A 193 -5.03 -11.39 4.62
CA MET A 193 -5.45 -10.72 3.38
C MET A 193 -4.56 -11.10 2.20
N LEU A 194 -3.24 -11.12 2.38
CA LEU A 194 -2.30 -11.58 1.35
C LEU A 194 -2.50 -13.07 1.02
N ALA A 195 -2.64 -13.92 2.03
CA ALA A 195 -2.89 -15.35 1.89
C ALA A 195 -4.18 -15.61 1.10
N ARG A 196 -5.24 -14.84 1.33
CA ARG A 196 -6.49 -14.93 0.56
C ARG A 196 -6.30 -14.64 -0.93
N LEU A 197 -5.36 -13.76 -1.29
CA LEU A 197 -5.05 -13.42 -2.69
C LEU A 197 -4.13 -14.45 -3.36
N LEU A 198 -3.19 -15.04 -2.60
CA LEU A 198 -2.13 -15.89 -3.14
C LEU A 198 -2.43 -17.39 -3.05
N ILE A 199 -3.13 -17.83 -2.01
CA ILE A 199 -3.31 -19.25 -1.71
C ILE A 199 -4.50 -19.81 -2.50
N ASN A 200 -4.21 -20.80 -3.33
CA ASN A 200 -5.18 -21.68 -3.95
C ASN A 200 -4.87 -23.14 -3.61
N LYS A 201 -5.73 -24.07 -4.02
CA LYS A 201 -5.59 -25.50 -3.71
C LYS A 201 -4.27 -26.12 -4.22
N GLN A 202 -3.70 -25.60 -5.31
CA GLN A 202 -2.46 -26.11 -5.90
C GLN A 202 -1.24 -25.64 -5.12
N VAL A 203 -1.25 -24.41 -4.61
CA VAL A 203 -0.10 -23.83 -3.89
C VAL A 203 -0.18 -23.98 -2.37
N ALA A 204 -1.33 -24.34 -1.81
CA ALA A 204 -1.53 -24.53 -0.38
C ALA A 204 -0.51 -25.48 0.29
N PRO A 205 -0.10 -26.62 -0.33
CA PRO A 205 0.95 -27.46 0.25
C PRO A 205 2.29 -26.74 0.46
N TYR A 206 2.69 -25.85 -0.45
CA TYR A 206 3.92 -25.07 -0.32
C TYR A 206 3.84 -24.02 0.79
N PHE A 207 2.65 -23.46 1.03
CA PHE A 207 2.42 -22.57 2.17
C PHE A 207 2.65 -23.29 3.51
N PHE A 208 2.06 -24.48 3.70
CA PHE A 208 2.24 -25.25 4.93
C PHE A 208 3.68 -25.77 5.08
N LEU A 209 4.36 -26.10 3.98
CA LEU A 209 5.79 -26.43 4.00
C LEU A 209 6.63 -25.25 4.49
N GLY A 210 6.42 -24.06 3.93
CA GLY A 210 7.11 -22.84 4.35
C GLY A 210 6.83 -22.49 5.81
N PHE A 211 5.59 -22.67 6.26
CA PHE A 211 5.21 -22.49 7.67
C PHE A 211 5.98 -23.43 8.59
N ALA A 212 6.04 -24.74 8.27
CA ALA A 212 6.79 -25.71 9.07
C ALA A 212 8.30 -25.37 9.09
N ILE A 213 8.87 -24.97 7.96
CA ILE A 213 10.28 -24.57 7.91
C ILE A 213 10.54 -23.35 8.80
N ALA A 214 9.70 -22.32 8.69
CA ALA A 214 9.83 -21.11 9.49
C ALA A 214 9.63 -21.37 10.99
N SER A 215 8.69 -22.25 11.38
CA SER A 215 8.38 -22.54 12.78
C SER A 215 9.42 -23.41 13.49
N TYR A 216 10.08 -24.33 12.77
CA TYR A 216 10.98 -25.31 13.38
C TYR A 216 12.47 -25.00 13.17
N LEU A 217 12.85 -24.35 12.06
CA LEU A 217 14.27 -24.11 11.75
C LEU A 217 14.76 -22.71 12.15
N GLU A 218 13.88 -21.84 12.65
CA GLU A 218 14.20 -20.46 13.08
C GLU A 218 14.99 -19.66 12.01
N ILE A 219 14.82 -20.01 10.73
CA ILE A 219 15.49 -19.35 9.61
C ILE A 219 14.88 -17.95 9.45
N PRO A 220 15.70 -16.90 9.24
CA PRO A 220 15.19 -15.57 8.98
C PRO A 220 14.25 -15.55 7.76
N VAL A 221 13.25 -14.68 7.78
CA VAL A 221 12.24 -14.57 6.71
C VAL A 221 12.87 -14.44 5.32
N THR A 222 13.97 -13.70 5.21
CA THR A 222 14.75 -13.56 3.97
C THR A 222 15.29 -14.90 3.46
N GLY A 223 15.76 -15.77 4.35
CA GLY A 223 16.24 -17.11 3.98
C GLY A 223 15.10 -17.99 3.47
N VAL A 224 13.96 -17.99 4.16
CA VAL A 224 12.76 -18.72 3.71
C VAL A 224 12.30 -18.24 2.33
N ALA A 225 12.35 -16.92 2.08
CA ALA A 225 12.01 -16.33 0.79
C ALA A 225 12.95 -16.80 -0.35
N ILE A 226 14.26 -16.87 -0.09
CA ILE A 226 15.24 -17.39 -1.06
C ILE A 226 14.94 -18.84 -1.43
N PHE A 227 14.72 -19.71 -0.43
CA PHE A 227 14.36 -21.11 -0.68
C PHE A 227 13.04 -21.23 -1.45
N GLY A 228 12.04 -20.42 -1.08
CA GLY A 228 10.76 -20.36 -1.79
C GLY A 228 10.91 -19.96 -3.25
N ALA A 229 11.74 -18.96 -3.55
CA ALA A 229 12.01 -18.51 -4.92
C ALA A 229 12.71 -19.59 -5.76
N ILE A 230 13.73 -20.25 -5.21
CA ILE A 230 14.41 -21.37 -5.88
C ILE A 230 13.42 -22.50 -6.17
N LEU A 231 12.61 -22.88 -5.17
CA LEU A 231 11.59 -23.92 -5.32
C LEU A 231 10.56 -23.56 -6.38
N ALA A 232 10.09 -22.30 -6.43
CA ALA A 232 9.18 -21.83 -7.45
C ALA A 232 9.78 -21.97 -8.87
N VAL A 233 11.04 -21.57 -9.06
CA VAL A 233 11.74 -21.71 -10.36
C VAL A 233 11.85 -23.18 -10.76
N VAL A 234 12.21 -24.08 -9.84
CA VAL A 234 12.30 -25.52 -10.11
C VAL A 234 10.95 -26.10 -10.52
N VAL A 235 9.88 -25.78 -9.78
CA VAL A 235 8.53 -26.26 -10.07
C VAL A 235 8.04 -25.77 -11.44
N VAL A 236 8.23 -24.48 -11.76
CA VAL A 236 7.85 -23.92 -13.06
C VAL A 236 8.63 -24.60 -14.20
N ASN A 237 9.93 -24.83 -14.03
CA ASN A 237 10.73 -25.52 -15.04
C ASN A 237 10.23 -26.95 -15.29
N ILE A 238 9.90 -27.70 -14.24
CA ILE A 238 9.36 -29.06 -14.37
C ILE A 238 7.99 -29.03 -15.08
N MET A 239 7.13 -28.06 -14.75
CA MET A 239 5.82 -27.91 -15.38
C MET A 239 5.94 -27.54 -16.87
N ASN A 240 6.87 -26.65 -17.24
CA ASN A 240 7.12 -26.27 -18.63
C ASN A 240 7.68 -27.45 -19.46
N VAL A 241 8.57 -28.26 -18.87
CA VAL A 241 9.08 -29.48 -19.53
C VAL A 241 7.97 -30.49 -19.80
N ARG A 242 6.96 -30.56 -18.93
CA ARG A 242 5.79 -31.43 -19.10
C ARG A 242 4.80 -30.96 -20.19
N GLN A 243 4.90 -29.71 -20.65
CA GLN A 243 4.07 -29.14 -21.71
C GLN A 243 4.67 -29.25 -23.12
N LEU A 244 5.90 -29.76 -23.27
CA LEU A 244 6.42 -30.16 -24.58
C LEU A 244 5.61 -31.37 -25.08
N PRO A 245 4.92 -31.28 -26.24
CA PRO A 245 4.06 -32.36 -26.68
C PRO A 245 4.89 -33.60 -26.99
N LEU A 246 4.43 -34.76 -26.53
CA LEU A 246 4.72 -36.04 -27.15
C LEU A 246 4.07 -36.03 -28.55
N GLN A 247 4.61 -35.24 -29.48
CA GLN A 247 4.40 -35.45 -30.91
C GLN A 247 5.34 -36.57 -31.35
N THR A 248 4.94 -37.80 -31.07
CA THR A 248 5.43 -38.97 -31.81
C THR A 248 4.39 -39.34 -32.86
N THR A 249 4.59 -38.77 -34.04
CA THR A 249 4.57 -39.43 -35.34
C THR A 249 3.63 -40.65 -35.50
N ALA A 250 2.40 -40.38 -35.92
CA ALA A 250 1.61 -41.18 -36.86
C ALA A 250 0.58 -40.18 -37.43
N GLY A 251 0.76 -39.62 -38.62
CA GLY A 251 0.84 -40.37 -39.86
C GLY A 251 -0.57 -40.68 -40.35
N GLU A 252 -1.38 -39.65 -40.59
CA GLU A 252 -2.55 -39.74 -41.45
C GLU A 252 -2.74 -38.40 -42.15
N VAL A 253 -2.79 -38.49 -43.47
CA VAL A 253 -2.83 -37.42 -44.46
C VAL A 253 -4.24 -36.83 -44.44
N GLU A 254 -4.36 -35.51 -44.29
CA GLU A 254 -5.59 -34.81 -44.65
C GLU A 254 -5.70 -34.84 -46.19
N GLU A 255 -6.48 -35.80 -46.71
CA GLU A 255 -7.07 -35.74 -48.04
C GLU A 255 -8.47 -35.15 -47.92
N ASP A 256 -8.62 -33.94 -48.46
CA ASP A 256 -9.67 -33.44 -49.35
C ASP A 256 -11.18 -33.55 -49.02
N GLU A 257 -11.84 -32.41 -49.31
CA GLU A 257 -13.24 -32.25 -49.76
C GLU A 257 -14.36 -32.45 -48.70
N GLU A 258 -15.41 -31.64 -48.57
CA GLU A 258 -16.18 -30.83 -49.53
C GLU A 258 -17.21 -29.97 -48.72
N PHE A 259 -17.54 -28.78 -49.25
CA PHE A 259 -18.71 -27.89 -49.02
C PHE A 259 -19.10 -27.38 -47.60
#